data_AF-A0ABC9FW59-F1
#
_entry.id   AF-A0ABC9FW59-F1
#
_cell.length_a   1.000
_cell.length_b   1.000
_cell.length_c   1.000
_cell.angle_alpha   90.00
_cell.angle_beta   90.00
_cell.angle_gamma   90.00
#
_symmetry.space_group_name_H-M   'P 1'
#
loop_
_entity.id
_entity.type
_entity.pdbx_description
1 polymer ?
#
loop_
_entity_poly.entity_id
_entity_poly.type
_entity_poly.pdbx_seq_one_letter_code
_entity_poly.pdbx_strand_id
1 'polypeptide(L)'
;MPLAAALVALVAVLPALAAATVGPDVGRRLVLMPGHMCGTQGRYAPGSAYEANLRRLAAAVAAEVNASPCNCSTGRVNGRRPDQVTASAYCYWRPGASSPNCGACVALAFREAQRLCPYHRQAVAVVDGGACSVSFLDVQRREQKLGKDHYSDVSFIFHSGYAWYWWINYGWSLLNPDVLLILLFQATGVGCVVFLFLQEWRTRSRGPAIDSCWTCV
;
A
#
# COMPACT_ATOMS: atom_id res chain seq x y z
N MET A 1 59.32 58.96 7.59
CA MET A 1 60.00 58.92 6.28
C MET A 1 60.45 57.48 6.05
N PRO A 2 60.17 56.88 4.89
CA PRO A 2 59.26 55.73 4.82
C PRO A 2 59.95 54.45 4.32
N LEU A 3 59.75 53.33 5.00
CA LEU A 3 60.16 52.00 4.52
C LEU A 3 58.95 51.29 3.89
N ALA A 4 58.43 51.90 2.84
CA ALA A 4 57.50 51.29 1.90
C ALA A 4 58.27 50.33 0.97
N ALA A 5 58.80 49.25 1.53
CA ALA A 5 59.60 48.25 0.80
C ALA A 5 59.14 46.82 1.16
N ALA A 6 57.82 46.61 1.27
CA ALA A 6 57.25 45.31 1.62
C ALA A 6 56.06 44.90 0.74
N LEU A 7 56.03 45.33 -0.53
CA LEU A 7 55.00 44.91 -1.49
C LEU A 7 55.58 44.62 -2.88
N VAL A 8 56.70 43.88 -2.95
CA VAL A 8 57.26 43.37 -4.23
C VAL A 8 57.39 41.83 -4.22
N ALA A 9 56.47 41.15 -3.56
CA ALA A 9 56.30 39.70 -3.69
C ALA A 9 54.92 39.38 -4.28
N LEU A 10 54.51 40.13 -5.30
CA LEU A 10 53.34 39.81 -6.11
C LEU A 10 53.80 38.90 -7.26
N VAL A 11 53.86 37.62 -6.89
CA VAL A 11 54.00 36.41 -7.72
C VAL A 11 53.92 36.68 -9.22
N ALA A 12 55.11 36.79 -9.81
CA ALA A 12 55.33 36.64 -11.24
C ALA A 12 55.16 35.16 -11.62
N VAL A 13 53.95 34.73 -11.95
CA VAL A 13 53.70 33.54 -12.80
C VAL A 13 52.42 33.75 -13.62
N LEU A 14 52.56 34.42 -14.77
CA LEU A 14 51.73 34.14 -15.96
C LEU A 14 52.40 32.94 -16.67
N PRO A 15 51.69 32.02 -17.38
CA PRO A 15 50.73 32.40 -18.41
C PRO A 15 49.54 31.45 -18.65
N ALA A 16 48.66 31.96 -19.51
CA ALA A 16 47.54 31.31 -20.18
C ALA A 16 47.83 29.92 -20.75
N LEU A 17 46.79 29.08 -20.77
CA LEU A 17 46.49 28.17 -21.87
C LEU A 17 45.02 27.75 -21.79
N ALA A 18 44.20 28.45 -22.58
CA ALA A 18 42.95 27.91 -23.04
C ALA A 18 43.25 26.67 -23.89
N ALA A 19 42.78 25.51 -23.44
CA ALA A 19 42.57 24.37 -24.30
C ALA A 19 41.21 23.78 -23.92
N ALA A 20 40.22 24.11 -24.74
CA ALA A 20 38.94 23.42 -24.77
C ALA A 20 39.21 21.93 -25.00
N THR A 21 39.05 21.12 -23.95
CA THR A 21 38.93 19.67 -24.10
C THR A 21 37.50 19.37 -24.52
N VAL A 22 37.25 19.46 -25.83
CA VAL A 22 36.17 18.66 -26.44
C VAL A 22 36.68 17.22 -26.43
N GLY A 23 36.38 16.52 -25.34
CA GLY A 23 36.53 15.06 -25.18
C GLY A 23 35.14 14.44 -24.98
N PRO A 24 34.96 13.17 -25.38
CA PRO A 24 33.71 12.67 -25.93
C PRO A 24 32.59 12.50 -24.91
N ASP A 25 31.35 12.51 -25.42
CA ASP A 25 30.17 11.86 -24.85
C ASP A 25 30.53 10.70 -23.91
N VAL A 26 30.14 10.82 -22.64
CA VAL A 26 29.47 9.81 -21.79
C VAL A 26 29.40 10.42 -20.39
N GLY A 27 28.39 11.27 -20.18
CA GLY A 27 28.12 11.92 -18.89
C GLY A 27 26.68 11.74 -18.42
N ARG A 28 25.94 10.77 -18.98
CA ARG A 28 24.61 10.38 -18.50
C ARG A 28 24.75 9.58 -17.20
N ARG A 29 25.16 10.25 -16.12
CA ARG A 29 24.99 9.74 -14.75
C ARG A 29 23.53 9.96 -14.33
N LEU A 30 22.60 9.34 -15.07
CA LEU A 30 21.28 9.04 -14.57
C LEU A 30 21.49 7.96 -13.53
N VAL A 31 21.40 8.34 -12.26
CA VAL A 31 21.39 7.44 -11.11
C VAL A 31 20.40 6.30 -11.42
N LEU A 32 20.93 5.11 -11.71
CA LEU A 32 20.15 3.89 -11.84
C LEU A 32 19.55 3.59 -10.46
N MET A 33 18.32 4.06 -10.23
CA MET A 33 17.39 3.30 -9.38
C MET A 33 17.36 1.87 -9.91
N PRO A 34 17.31 0.82 -9.07
CA PRO A 34 17.15 -0.53 -9.58
C PRO A 34 15.88 -0.53 -10.42
N GLY A 35 16.02 -0.62 -11.74
CA GLY A 35 14.89 -0.64 -12.67
C GLY A 35 14.07 -1.92 -12.55
N HIS A 36 14.16 -2.63 -11.44
CA HIS A 36 13.45 -3.87 -11.16
C HIS A 36 13.36 -4.15 -9.66
N MET A 37 12.31 -4.87 -9.27
CA MET A 37 12.13 -5.40 -7.92
C MET A 37 11.53 -6.80 -8.02
N CYS A 38 12.15 -7.78 -7.36
CA CYS A 38 11.64 -9.14 -7.29
C CYS A 38 10.83 -9.32 -6.00
N GLY A 39 9.61 -9.82 -6.12
CA GLY A 39 8.72 -9.99 -4.98
C GLY A 39 8.96 -11.28 -4.20
N THR A 40 8.26 -11.38 -3.06
CA THR A 40 8.41 -12.48 -2.08
C THR A 40 7.32 -13.55 -2.19
N GLN A 41 6.52 -13.58 -3.26
CA GLN A 41 5.45 -14.56 -3.46
C GLN A 41 5.95 -15.98 -3.80
N GLY A 42 7.24 -16.23 -3.63
CA GLY A 42 7.92 -17.47 -3.98
C GLY A 42 8.23 -17.58 -5.48
N ARG A 43 8.66 -18.77 -5.88
CA ARG A 43 9.03 -19.08 -7.25
C ARG A 43 8.03 -20.03 -7.92
N TYR A 44 7.93 -19.98 -9.24
CA TYR A 44 7.20 -20.95 -10.05
C TYR A 44 8.17 -21.92 -10.73
N ALA A 45 7.68 -23.10 -11.12
CA ALA A 45 8.51 -24.07 -11.83
C ALA A 45 8.63 -23.71 -13.31
N PRO A 46 9.81 -23.91 -13.95
CA PRO A 46 9.94 -23.79 -15.40
C PRO A 46 8.99 -24.75 -16.11
N GLY A 47 8.35 -24.30 -17.19
CA GLY A 47 7.37 -25.06 -17.95
C GLY A 47 6.01 -25.22 -17.25
N SER A 48 5.78 -24.54 -16.12
CA SER A 48 4.50 -24.59 -15.42
C SER A 48 3.38 -23.88 -16.20
N ALA A 49 2.13 -24.23 -15.87
CA ALA A 49 0.96 -23.50 -16.37
C ALA A 49 1.02 -22.00 -16.02
N TYR A 50 1.60 -21.65 -14.86
CA TYR A 50 1.84 -20.26 -14.45
C TYR A 50 2.71 -19.52 -15.48
N GLU A 51 3.82 -20.12 -15.91
CA GLU A 51 4.72 -19.50 -16.88
C GLU A 51 4.01 -19.30 -18.24
N ALA A 52 3.27 -20.30 -18.71
CA ALA A 52 2.50 -20.17 -19.94
C ALA A 52 1.40 -19.09 -19.83
N ASN A 53 0.77 -18.95 -18.66
CA ASN A 53 -0.22 -17.91 -18.40
C ASN A 53 0.42 -16.52 -18.35
N LEU A 54 1.60 -16.39 -17.74
CA LEU A 54 2.39 -15.15 -17.70
C LEU A 54 2.79 -14.71 -19.10
N ARG A 55 3.29 -15.62 -19.95
CA ARG A 55 3.66 -15.29 -21.34
C ARG A 55 2.45 -14.82 -22.17
N ARG A 56 1.31 -15.49 -22.06
CA ARG A 56 0.05 -15.07 -22.71
C ARG A 56 -0.44 -13.72 -22.19
N LEU A 57 -0.31 -13.50 -20.88
CA LEU A 57 -0.70 -12.24 -20.25
C LEU A 57 0.19 -11.09 -20.72
N ALA A 58 1.51 -11.30 -20.85
CA ALA A 58 2.44 -10.28 -21.35
C ALA A 58 2.07 -9.80 -22.76
N ALA A 59 1.72 -10.73 -23.66
CA ALA A 59 1.27 -10.38 -25.01
C ALA A 59 -0.07 -9.62 -25.01
N ALA A 60 -1.04 -10.07 -24.19
CA ALA A 60 -2.33 -9.42 -24.07
C ALA A 60 -2.21 -7.99 -23.52
N VAL A 61 -1.40 -7.80 -22.47
CA VAL A 61 -1.15 -6.49 -21.86
C VAL A 61 -0.45 -5.56 -22.83
N ALA A 62 0.54 -6.03 -23.59
CA ALA A 62 1.21 -5.21 -24.59
C ALA A 62 0.25 -4.72 -25.70
N ALA A 63 -0.70 -5.57 -26.13
CA ALA A 63 -1.73 -5.20 -27.09
C ALA A 63 -2.76 -4.23 -26.50
N GLU A 64 -3.22 -4.47 -25.28
CA GLU A 64 -4.19 -3.63 -24.57
C GLU A 64 -3.66 -2.22 -24.33
N VAL A 65 -2.39 -2.13 -23.91
CA VAL A 65 -1.70 -0.87 -23.71
C VAL A 65 -1.62 -0.03 -24.99
N ASN A 66 -1.38 -0.65 -26.16
CA ASN A 66 -1.37 0.03 -27.45
C ASN A 66 -2.77 0.50 -27.89
N ALA A 67 -3.81 -0.24 -27.54
CA ALA A 67 -5.19 0.10 -27.88
C ALA A 67 -5.80 1.11 -26.91
N SER A 68 -5.20 1.28 -25.73
CA SER A 68 -5.74 2.08 -24.66
C SER A 68 -5.32 3.55 -24.78
N PRO A 69 -6.26 4.52 -24.66
CA PRO A 69 -5.93 5.95 -24.75
C PRO A 69 -5.01 6.42 -23.61
N CYS A 70 -5.02 5.72 -22.47
CA CYS A 70 -4.10 6.03 -21.37
C CYS A 70 -2.68 5.49 -21.59
N ASN A 71 -2.44 4.66 -22.62
CA ASN A 71 -1.19 3.90 -22.74
C ASN A 71 -0.87 3.08 -21.47
N CYS A 72 -1.92 2.49 -20.90
CA CYS A 72 -1.89 1.72 -19.66
C CYS A 72 -2.80 0.49 -19.72
N SER A 73 -2.46 -0.51 -18.93
CA SER A 73 -3.28 -1.68 -18.63
C SER A 73 -3.16 -1.97 -17.14
N THR A 74 -4.29 -2.11 -16.45
CA THR A 74 -4.31 -2.26 -14.99
C THR A 74 -5.05 -3.52 -14.60
N GLY A 75 -4.38 -4.37 -13.81
CA GLY A 75 -5.01 -5.53 -13.19
C GLY A 75 -5.51 -6.58 -14.19
N ARG A 76 -4.91 -6.68 -15.39
CA ARG A 76 -5.28 -7.72 -16.36
C ARG A 76 -4.96 -9.08 -15.77
N VAL A 77 -5.91 -10.00 -15.77
CA VAL A 77 -5.76 -11.34 -15.18
C VAL A 77 -5.73 -12.39 -16.29
N ASN A 78 -4.91 -13.43 -16.11
CA ASN A 78 -4.93 -14.62 -16.95
C ASN A 78 -4.69 -15.89 -16.13
N GLY A 79 -5.26 -17.00 -16.59
CA GLY A 79 -5.17 -18.30 -15.92
C GLY A 79 -6.29 -18.56 -14.90
N ARG A 80 -6.25 -19.75 -14.30
CA ARG A 80 -7.15 -20.21 -13.24
C ARG A 80 -6.33 -20.59 -12.01
N ARG A 81 -6.94 -20.54 -10.82
CA ARG A 81 -6.27 -20.97 -9.58
C ARG A 81 -5.79 -22.42 -9.72
N PRO A 82 -4.57 -22.75 -9.25
CA PRO A 82 -3.63 -21.90 -8.50
C PRO A 82 -2.68 -21.05 -9.36
N ASP A 83 -2.70 -21.19 -10.68
CA ASP A 83 -1.76 -20.55 -11.61
C ASP A 83 -2.31 -19.25 -12.22
N GLN A 84 -3.01 -18.46 -11.41
CA GLN A 84 -3.62 -17.20 -11.82
C GLN A 84 -2.64 -16.04 -11.65
N VAL A 85 -2.40 -15.31 -12.74
CA VAL A 85 -1.46 -14.18 -12.80
C VAL A 85 -2.23 -12.91 -13.08
N THR A 86 -1.88 -11.83 -12.38
CA THR A 86 -2.33 -10.48 -12.74
C THR A 86 -1.14 -9.61 -13.09
N ALA A 87 -1.32 -8.71 -14.06
CA ALA A 87 -0.30 -7.78 -14.47
C ALA A 87 -0.89 -6.39 -14.74
N SER A 88 -0.05 -5.38 -14.50
CA SER A 88 -0.31 -3.98 -14.82
C SER A 88 0.91 -3.41 -15.53
N ALA A 89 0.69 -2.56 -16.52
CA ALA A 89 1.71 -1.91 -17.31
C ALA A 89 1.37 -0.45 -17.60
N TYR A 90 2.39 0.41 -17.65
CA TYR A 90 2.25 1.84 -17.88
C TYR A 90 3.39 2.35 -18.78
N CYS A 91 3.10 3.20 -19.76
CA CYS A 91 4.11 3.83 -20.64
C CYS A 91 4.40 5.31 -20.32
N TYR A 92 4.11 5.73 -19.10
CA TYR A 92 4.36 7.08 -18.60
C TYR A 92 4.89 7.02 -17.17
N TRP A 93 5.72 6.00 -16.88
CA TRP A 93 6.17 5.74 -15.51
C TRP A 93 6.99 6.90 -14.93
N ARG A 94 7.83 7.56 -15.73
CA ARG A 94 8.47 8.83 -15.39
C ARG A 94 7.96 9.97 -16.27
N PRO A 95 7.68 11.16 -15.69
CA PRO A 95 7.39 12.36 -16.48
C PRO A 95 8.55 12.67 -17.44
N GLY A 96 8.23 12.88 -18.72
CA GLY A 96 9.22 13.19 -19.76
C GLY A 96 9.92 11.98 -20.38
N ALA A 97 9.69 10.76 -19.88
CA ALA A 97 10.11 9.53 -20.54
C ALA A 97 8.92 8.93 -21.30
N SER A 98 9.04 8.82 -22.61
CA SER A 98 8.00 8.23 -23.48
C SER A 98 8.66 7.36 -24.54
N SER A 99 8.00 6.26 -24.88
CA SER A 99 8.42 5.39 -25.97
C SER A 99 7.47 5.55 -27.15
N PRO A 100 7.97 5.68 -28.40
CA PRO A 100 7.12 5.81 -29.58
C PRO A 100 6.26 4.56 -29.82
N ASN A 101 6.74 3.39 -29.36
CA ASN A 101 6.02 2.12 -29.44
C ASN A 101 5.83 1.54 -28.03
N CYS A 102 4.79 2.02 -27.37
CA CYS A 102 4.46 1.68 -25.99
C CYS A 102 4.30 0.16 -25.75
N GLY A 103 3.60 -0.56 -26.60
CA GLY A 103 3.45 -2.02 -26.49
C GLY A 103 4.77 -2.78 -26.68
N ALA A 104 5.68 -2.31 -27.54
CA ALA A 104 7.00 -2.92 -27.70
C ALA A 104 7.87 -2.71 -26.46
N CYS A 105 7.79 -1.52 -25.87
CA CYS A 105 8.46 -1.15 -24.63
C CYS A 105 7.94 -1.96 -23.43
N VAL A 106 6.62 -2.17 -23.33
CA VAL A 106 6.01 -3.08 -22.33
C VAL A 106 6.45 -4.53 -22.54
N ALA A 107 6.50 -5.01 -23.78
CA ALA A 107 6.99 -6.36 -24.08
C ALA A 107 8.48 -6.52 -23.72
N LEU A 108 9.30 -5.49 -23.93
CA LEU A 108 10.68 -5.45 -23.45
C LEU A 108 10.74 -5.49 -21.91
N ALA A 109 9.90 -4.71 -21.24
CA ALA A 109 9.82 -4.67 -19.79
C ALA A 109 9.44 -6.05 -19.19
N PHE A 110 8.52 -6.79 -19.80
CA PHE A 110 8.21 -8.17 -19.37
C PHE A 110 9.38 -9.14 -19.55
N ARG A 111 10.18 -8.97 -20.60
CA ARG A 111 11.39 -9.78 -20.83
C ARG A 111 12.46 -9.45 -19.79
N GLU A 112 12.73 -8.17 -19.55
CA GLU A 112 13.67 -7.75 -18.52
C GLU A 112 13.21 -8.15 -17.13
N ALA A 113 11.91 -8.07 -16.82
CA ALA A 113 11.38 -8.55 -15.55
C ALA A 113 11.66 -10.03 -15.32
N GLN A 114 11.48 -10.87 -16.34
CA GLN A 114 11.78 -12.31 -16.25
C GLN A 114 13.29 -12.59 -16.20
N ARG A 115 14.10 -11.81 -16.90
CA ARG A 115 15.57 -11.93 -16.89
C ARG A 115 16.16 -11.53 -15.53
N LEU A 116 15.67 -10.45 -14.95
CA LEU A 116 16.14 -9.89 -13.68
C LEU A 116 15.55 -10.63 -12.47
N CYS A 117 14.33 -11.12 -12.58
CA CYS A 117 13.64 -11.90 -11.54
C CYS A 117 13.25 -13.30 -12.05
N PRO A 118 14.23 -14.19 -12.27
CA PRO A 118 13.99 -15.51 -12.84
C PRO A 118 13.08 -16.34 -11.93
N TYR A 119 12.00 -16.86 -12.52
CA TYR A 119 11.01 -17.72 -11.85
C TYR A 119 10.26 -17.09 -10.67
N HIS A 120 10.38 -15.77 -10.42
CA HIS A 120 9.64 -15.13 -9.34
C HIS A 120 8.16 -14.97 -9.69
N ARG A 121 7.25 -15.30 -8.75
CA ARG A 121 5.80 -15.11 -8.89
C ARG A 121 5.34 -13.67 -8.75
N GLN A 122 6.26 -12.75 -8.48
CA GLN A 122 6.00 -11.32 -8.42
C GLN A 122 7.25 -10.60 -8.88
N ALA A 123 7.10 -9.66 -9.80
CA ALA A 123 8.18 -8.77 -10.20
C ALA A 123 7.64 -7.43 -10.68
N VAL A 124 8.47 -6.40 -10.54
CA VAL A 124 8.31 -5.09 -11.15
C VAL A 124 9.55 -4.84 -11.99
N ALA A 125 9.38 -4.28 -13.19
CA ALA A 125 10.49 -3.81 -14.00
C ALA A 125 10.13 -2.48 -14.66
N VAL A 126 11.14 -1.64 -14.82
CA VAL A 126 11.09 -0.31 -15.42
C VAL A 126 12.23 -0.25 -16.43
N VAL A 127 11.89 0.01 -17.69
CA VAL A 127 12.83 0.03 -18.82
C VAL A 127 12.90 1.41 -19.46
N ASP A 128 13.86 1.58 -20.37
CA ASP A 128 14.02 2.79 -21.18
C ASP A 128 14.06 4.08 -20.35
N GLY A 129 14.82 4.05 -19.25
CA GLY A 129 14.97 5.20 -18.35
C GLY A 129 13.70 5.60 -17.60
N GLY A 130 12.66 4.76 -17.61
CA GLY A 130 11.34 5.09 -17.04
C GLY A 130 10.25 5.36 -18.07
N ALA A 131 10.49 5.08 -19.36
CA ALA A 131 9.44 5.20 -20.36
C ALA A 131 8.32 4.18 -20.12
N CYS A 132 8.65 2.96 -19.69
CA CYS A 132 7.64 1.95 -19.39
C CYS A 132 7.93 1.20 -18.09
N SER A 133 6.86 0.84 -17.39
CA SER A 133 6.90 -0.07 -16.25
C SER A 133 5.91 -1.21 -16.41
N VAL A 134 6.29 -2.37 -15.89
CA VAL A 134 5.43 -3.53 -15.75
C VAL A 134 5.50 -4.06 -14.34
N SER A 135 4.39 -4.59 -13.86
CA SER A 135 4.29 -5.31 -12.62
C SER A 135 3.42 -6.54 -12.85
N PHE A 136 3.84 -7.68 -12.34
CA PHE A 136 3.00 -8.87 -12.30
C PHE A 136 3.12 -9.55 -10.95
N LEU A 137 2.06 -10.26 -10.57
CA LEU A 137 1.98 -10.99 -9.32
C LEU A 137 0.98 -12.14 -9.41
N ASP A 138 1.14 -13.13 -8.53
CA ASP A 138 0.21 -14.24 -8.33
C ASP A 138 -0.96 -13.77 -7.45
N VAL A 139 -2.17 -13.89 -8.00
CA VAL A 139 -3.39 -13.35 -7.39
C VAL A 139 -3.67 -14.05 -6.05
N GLN A 140 -3.59 -15.38 -6.03
CA GLN A 140 -3.89 -16.17 -4.85
C GLN A 140 -2.86 -15.90 -3.73
N ARG A 141 -1.58 -15.83 -4.07
CA ARG A 141 -0.52 -15.48 -3.10
C ARG A 141 -0.71 -14.08 -2.53
N ARG A 142 -1.17 -13.11 -3.34
CA ARG A 142 -1.45 -11.74 -2.87
C ARG A 142 -2.59 -11.73 -1.87
N GLU A 143 -3.71 -12.40 -2.19
CA GLU A 143 -4.87 -12.52 -1.30
C GLU A 143 -4.46 -13.19 0.02
N GLN A 144 -3.66 -14.25 -0.02
CA GLN A 144 -3.15 -14.92 1.18
C GLN A 144 -2.23 -14.05 2.02
N LYS A 145 -1.35 -13.25 1.38
CA LYS A 145 -0.46 -12.33 2.09
C LYS A 145 -1.28 -11.23 2.75
N LEU A 146 -2.21 -10.63 2.01
CA LEU A 146 -3.11 -9.60 2.54
C LEU A 146 -3.96 -10.14 3.69
N GLY A 147 -4.45 -11.38 3.60
CA GLY A 147 -5.20 -12.03 4.68
C GLY A 147 -4.32 -12.34 5.92
N LYS A 148 -3.04 -12.66 5.75
CA LYS A 148 -2.09 -12.80 6.87
C LYS A 148 -1.74 -11.45 7.49
N ASP A 149 -1.54 -10.42 6.68
CA ASP A 149 -1.26 -9.06 7.17
C ASP A 149 -2.47 -8.54 7.96
N HIS A 150 -3.70 -8.79 7.46
CA HIS A 150 -4.94 -8.44 8.15
C HIS A 150 -5.13 -9.25 9.44
N TYR A 151 -4.72 -10.53 9.49
CA TYR A 151 -4.74 -11.36 10.70
C TYR A 151 -3.69 -10.91 11.74
N SER A 152 -2.52 -10.45 11.26
CA SER A 152 -1.44 -9.91 12.10
C SER A 152 -1.80 -8.54 12.69
N ASP A 153 -2.61 -7.77 11.98
CA ASP A 153 -3.15 -6.48 12.44
C ASP A 153 -4.20 -6.67 13.55
N VAL A 154 -5.04 -7.73 13.48
CA VAL A 154 -5.99 -8.01 14.58
C VAL A 154 -5.28 -8.37 15.90
N SER A 155 -4.10 -9.00 15.83
CA SER A 155 -3.30 -9.28 17.04
C SER A 155 -2.64 -8.02 17.63
N PHE A 156 -2.36 -7.01 16.81
CA PHE A 156 -1.83 -5.70 17.24
C PHE A 156 -2.93 -4.78 17.81
N ILE A 157 -4.19 -4.92 17.36
CA ILE A 157 -5.33 -4.18 17.92
C ILE A 157 -5.52 -4.48 19.42
N PHE A 158 -5.22 -5.70 19.88
CA PHE A 158 -5.38 -6.05 21.31
C PHE A 158 -4.24 -5.57 22.22
N HIS A 159 -3.08 -5.14 21.69
CA HIS A 159 -1.90 -4.84 22.52
C HIS A 159 -1.17 -3.53 22.21
N SER A 160 -1.58 -2.76 21.20
CA SER A 160 -0.93 -1.50 20.86
C SER A 160 -1.81 -0.32 21.23
N GLY A 161 -1.31 0.59 22.08
CA GLY A 161 -2.02 1.77 22.59
C GLY A 161 -2.61 2.72 21.54
N TYR A 162 -2.40 2.46 20.25
CA TYR A 162 -3.03 3.13 19.13
C TYR A 162 -4.51 2.73 18.93
N ALA A 163 -4.91 1.53 19.32
CA ALA A 163 -6.32 1.14 19.36
C ALA A 163 -7.09 1.94 20.43
N TRP A 164 -6.48 2.18 21.60
CA TRP A 164 -7.02 3.04 22.66
C TRP A 164 -7.14 4.51 22.19
N TYR A 165 -6.13 5.03 21.51
CA TYR A 165 -6.15 6.40 20.96
C TYR A 165 -7.21 6.60 19.85
N TRP A 166 -7.45 5.58 19.02
CA TRP A 166 -8.53 5.60 18.03
C TRP A 166 -9.91 5.41 18.66
N TRP A 167 -10.04 4.56 19.68
CA TRP A 167 -11.31 4.41 20.43
C TRP A 167 -11.68 5.69 21.19
N ILE A 168 -10.71 6.46 21.70
CA ILE A 168 -10.97 7.77 22.29
C ILE A 168 -11.28 8.82 21.21
N ASN A 169 -10.50 8.90 20.12
CA ASN A 169 -10.70 9.96 19.11
C ASN A 169 -11.93 9.73 18.21
N TYR A 170 -12.23 8.49 17.81
CA TYR A 170 -13.42 8.15 17.01
C TYR A 170 -14.61 7.72 17.87
N GLY A 171 -14.40 7.22 19.10
CA GLY A 171 -15.47 6.99 20.06
C GLY A 171 -15.99 8.28 20.71
N TRP A 172 -15.29 9.41 20.58
CA TRP A 172 -15.85 10.72 20.89
C TRP A 172 -17.02 11.13 20.00
N SER A 173 -17.20 10.50 18.83
CA SER A 173 -18.42 10.67 18.03
C SER A 173 -19.67 9.98 18.64
N LEU A 174 -19.50 9.14 19.66
CA LEU A 174 -20.58 8.62 20.52
C LEU A 174 -20.86 9.51 21.74
N LEU A 175 -20.04 10.55 21.97
CA LEU A 175 -20.21 11.60 22.98
C LEU A 175 -20.78 12.89 22.38
N ASN A 176 -21.50 12.79 21.25
CA ASN A 176 -22.44 13.86 20.91
C ASN A 176 -23.46 13.94 22.06
N PRO A 177 -23.81 15.14 22.57
CA PRO A 177 -24.81 15.29 23.63
C PRO A 177 -26.13 14.61 23.25
N ASP A 178 -26.45 14.54 21.95
CA ASP A 178 -27.61 13.82 21.43
C ASP A 178 -27.52 12.30 21.62
N VAL A 179 -26.35 11.69 21.42
CA VAL A 179 -26.15 10.23 21.60
C VAL A 179 -26.09 9.88 23.08
N LEU A 180 -25.48 10.73 23.92
CA LEU A 180 -25.52 10.59 25.37
C LEU A 180 -26.95 10.68 25.89
N LEU A 181 -27.74 11.63 25.38
CA LEU A 181 -29.15 11.78 25.72
C LEU A 181 -29.94 10.53 25.30
N ILE A 182 -29.72 10.01 24.09
CA ILE A 182 -30.34 8.75 23.63
C ILE A 182 -29.95 7.58 24.54
N LEU A 183 -28.68 7.45 24.91
CA LEU A 183 -28.22 6.38 25.80
C LEU A 183 -28.77 6.53 27.22
N LEU A 184 -28.93 7.75 27.73
CA LEU A 184 -29.59 8.02 29.01
C LEU A 184 -31.08 7.70 28.96
N PHE A 185 -31.77 8.00 27.86
CA PHE A 185 -33.16 7.59 27.66
C PHE A 185 -33.31 6.07 27.57
N GLN A 186 -32.38 5.39 26.90
CA GLN A 186 -32.35 3.93 26.82
C GLN A 186 -32.06 3.31 28.20
N ALA A 187 -31.06 3.81 28.93
CA ALA A 187 -30.71 3.31 30.25
C ALA A 187 -31.79 3.60 31.30
N THR A 188 -32.41 4.77 31.26
CA THR A 188 -33.54 5.13 32.15
C THR A 188 -34.77 4.31 31.80
N GLY A 189 -35.07 4.13 30.51
CA GLY A 189 -36.18 3.30 30.03
C GLY A 189 -36.02 1.83 30.43
N VAL A 190 -34.86 1.24 30.17
CA VAL A 190 -34.55 -0.14 30.57
C VAL A 190 -34.54 -0.27 32.10
N GLY A 191 -33.99 0.72 32.82
CA GLY A 191 -34.02 0.78 34.28
C GLY A 191 -35.45 0.81 34.83
N CYS A 192 -36.34 1.61 34.24
CA CYS A 192 -37.76 1.64 34.61
C CYS A 192 -38.45 0.31 34.35
N VAL A 193 -38.21 -0.33 33.19
CA VAL A 193 -38.78 -1.64 32.87
C VAL A 193 -38.31 -2.70 33.86
N VAL A 194 -37.01 -2.74 34.17
CA VAL A 194 -36.44 -3.65 35.16
C VAL A 194 -36.99 -3.34 36.55
N PHE A 195 -37.12 -2.07 36.93
CA PHE A 195 -37.70 -1.70 38.22
C PHE A 195 -39.17 -2.09 38.33
N LEU A 196 -39.98 -1.90 37.30
CA LEU A 196 -41.37 -2.38 37.25
C LEU A 196 -41.43 -3.90 37.33
N PHE A 197 -40.52 -4.60 36.64
CA PHE A 197 -40.40 -6.06 36.76
C PHE A 197 -40.00 -6.50 38.17
N LEU A 198 -39.10 -5.76 38.84
CA LEU A 198 -38.69 -6.03 40.21
C LEU A 198 -39.79 -5.66 41.20
N GLN A 199 -40.60 -4.64 40.93
CA GLN A 199 -41.76 -4.30 41.73
C GLN A 199 -42.83 -5.38 41.59
N GLU A 200 -43.14 -5.80 40.36
CA GLU A 200 -44.07 -6.89 40.10
C GLU A 200 -43.55 -8.21 40.70
N TRP A 201 -42.26 -8.48 40.57
CA TRP A 201 -41.65 -9.64 41.23
C TRP A 201 -41.76 -9.52 42.75
N ARG A 202 -41.54 -8.33 43.34
CA ARG A 202 -41.66 -8.09 44.78
C ARG A 202 -43.09 -8.15 45.28
N THR A 203 -44.08 -7.64 44.55
CA THR A 203 -45.51 -7.77 44.90
C THR A 203 -45.97 -9.21 44.77
N ARG A 204 -45.44 -9.95 43.79
CA ARG A 204 -45.76 -11.37 43.60
C ARG A 204 -45.03 -12.29 44.58
N SER A 205 -43.83 -11.91 45.03
CA SER A 205 -43.07 -12.64 46.07
C SER A 205 -43.46 -12.22 47.49
N ARG A 206 -44.00 -11.01 47.69
CA ARG A 206 -44.82 -10.66 48.85
C ARG A 206 -46.25 -11.11 48.58
N GLY A 207 -46.47 -12.43 48.68
CA GLY A 207 -47.81 -12.94 48.97
C GLY A 207 -48.43 -12.17 50.16
N PRO A 208 -49.77 -12.12 50.28
CA PRO A 208 -50.47 -11.20 51.16
C PRO A 208 -49.84 -11.18 52.55
N ALA A 209 -49.58 -9.99 53.09
CA ALA A 209 -49.05 -9.82 54.43
C ALA A 209 -50.01 -10.49 55.43
N ILE A 210 -49.66 -11.72 55.84
CA ILE A 210 -50.21 -12.37 57.02
C ILE A 210 -49.36 -11.87 58.18
N ASP A 211 -49.55 -10.60 58.56
CA ASP A 211 -49.17 -10.20 59.92
C ASP A 211 -50.22 -10.79 60.85
N SER A 212 -49.75 -11.81 61.57
CA SER A 212 -50.52 -12.59 62.52
C SER A 212 -50.95 -11.71 63.68
N CYS A 213 -52.27 -11.53 63.80
CA CYS A 213 -53.13 -11.59 64.99
C CYS A 213 -52.56 -11.18 66.37
N TRP A 214 -53.47 -10.58 67.15
CA TRP A 214 -53.45 -10.26 68.60
C TRP A 214 -52.81 -8.92 68.98
N THR A 215 -53.40 -7.98 69.73
CA THR A 215 -54.73 -7.74 70.35
C THR A 215 -54.61 -6.37 71.03
N CYS A 216 -55.71 -5.63 71.20
CA CYS A 216 -56.24 -5.30 72.52
C CYS A 216 -57.36 -4.23 72.45
N VAL A 217 -58.51 -4.63 73.02
CA VAL A 217 -59.58 -3.84 73.68
C VAL A 217 -60.39 -2.88 72.82
#